data_AF-A0A6J8DS48-F1
#
_entry.id   AF-A0A6J8DS48-F1
#
_cell.length_a   1.000
_cell.length_b   1.000
_cell.length_c   1.000
_cell.angle_alpha   90.00
_cell.angle_beta   90.00
_cell.angle_gamma   90.00
#
_symmetry.space_group_name_H-M   'P 1'
#
loop_
_entity.id
_entity.type
_entity.pdbx_description
1 polymer ?
#
loop_
_entity_poly.entity_id
_entity_poly.type
_entity_poly.pdbx_seq_one_letter_code
_entity_poly.pdbx_strand_id
1 'polypeptide(L)'
;MMSNMLTAYKDISKQRESFYKTLEDQSKDVPNDVRQRRYCKYITNFASHFCKEQCMVVGSTTEGTRLRSNINEGDFDYLIISGVSIPVDALEHREDLPCFVHIRGDKFQNSFTHNLEDGKYLHSRILKEVDREAFKIMRGLFQVLTMPRVTKGRQTLHAEFNREAKPGMCQEHYAGFEVVGEDLTPSMKSLLTNLLSVLAETTHNDIFSTPIGQIFVGLIYSSVGDPECSQPKRRKQDTEANERRNTDDTSNKKVFRVKFNYKSSKDFIAAFPIDGKLKCLEEWKCRILNSDKIFWPSSEAVDKICQSEVYVVAKPAIVDPCAGIDFCLGFNQAEMILASSLSSDQRLCVLLLKALQKGYLKKYSSLLTTFHWKTAFYHKCEQIDPGLFDRYSTILNALENVLSYMIDCLERKYLKHYFIESNLIAHITEAEANEIRGKIKEIIADPEAALQVYFDMNKECESLKQEEEISMKEMEELKKCKFDPAIRIPKVITMMSDLQKEAKSDGSKLTKAILDTLYMVIEEETDIPIKRPDTTQNPLDLLGQGVSYYTTDFSTRDEEKRL
;
A
#
# COMPACT_ATOMS: atom_id res chain seq x y z
N MET A 1 31.13 -7.63 -42.62
CA MET A 1 31.23 -7.98 -41.18
C MET A 1 31.14 -6.75 -40.28
N MET A 2 31.98 -5.71 -40.44
CA MET A 2 31.90 -4.46 -39.66
C MET A 2 30.56 -3.70 -39.79
N SER A 3 29.98 -3.60 -40.99
CA SER A 3 28.68 -2.92 -41.20
C SER A 3 27.55 -3.60 -40.41
N ASN A 4 27.49 -4.93 -40.42
CA ASN A 4 26.48 -5.70 -39.69
C ASN A 4 26.65 -5.60 -38.17
N MET A 5 27.89 -5.57 -37.66
CA MET A 5 28.15 -5.32 -36.23
C MET A 5 27.72 -3.91 -35.81
N LEU A 6 27.96 -2.90 -36.66
CA LEU A 6 27.60 -1.51 -36.35
C LEU A 6 26.08 -1.32 -36.30
N THR A 7 25.34 -2.01 -37.18
CA THR A 7 23.86 -2.01 -37.17
C THR A 7 23.33 -2.71 -35.93
N ALA A 8 23.83 -3.93 -35.62
CA ALA A 8 23.42 -4.66 -34.42
C ALA A 8 23.69 -3.88 -33.12
N TYR A 9 24.84 -3.21 -33.02
CA TYR A 9 25.17 -2.36 -31.88
C TYR A 9 24.20 -1.17 -31.73
N LYS A 10 23.85 -0.52 -32.85
CA LYS A 10 22.87 0.58 -32.86
C LYS A 10 21.46 0.12 -32.45
N ASP A 11 21.06 -1.08 -32.85
CA ASP A 11 19.75 -1.63 -32.52
C ASP A 11 19.65 -2.00 -31.03
N ILE A 12 20.71 -2.59 -30.45
CA ILE A 12 20.81 -2.87 -29.00
C ILE A 12 20.77 -1.56 -28.19
N SER A 13 21.50 -0.53 -28.62
CA SER A 13 21.49 0.78 -27.95
C SER A 13 20.09 1.39 -27.92
N LYS A 14 19.35 1.35 -29.04
CA LYS A 14 17.97 1.85 -29.10
C LYS A 14 17.00 1.05 -28.23
N GLN A 15 17.17 -0.27 -28.19
CA GLN A 15 16.35 -1.13 -27.34
C GLN A 15 16.55 -0.81 -25.86
N ARG A 16 17.80 -0.65 -25.42
CA ARG A 16 18.15 -0.24 -24.05
C ARG A 16 17.53 1.11 -23.69
N GLU A 17 17.68 2.12 -24.54
CA GLU A 17 17.06 3.43 -24.35
C GLU A 17 15.53 3.33 -24.22
N SER A 18 14.90 2.47 -25.03
CA SER A 18 13.47 2.20 -24.93
C SER A 18 13.10 1.58 -23.58
N PHE A 19 13.86 0.60 -23.09
CA PHE A 19 13.61 0.01 -21.77
C PHE A 19 13.68 1.05 -20.66
N TYR A 20 14.73 1.87 -20.65
CA TYR A 20 14.93 2.87 -19.61
C TYR A 20 13.79 3.88 -19.60
N LYS A 21 13.44 4.41 -20.77
CA LYS A 21 12.33 5.35 -20.90
C LYS A 21 11.02 4.74 -20.41
N THR A 22 10.71 3.51 -20.80
CA THR A 22 9.49 2.83 -20.35
C THR A 22 9.46 2.66 -18.84
N LEU A 23 10.56 2.23 -18.21
CA LEU A 23 10.61 2.06 -16.75
C LEU A 23 10.44 3.39 -16.01
N GLU A 24 11.08 4.46 -16.50
CA GLU A 24 10.93 5.79 -15.93
C GLU A 24 9.49 6.29 -16.07
N ASP A 25 8.88 6.14 -17.25
CA ASP A 25 7.49 6.50 -17.51
C ASP A 25 6.53 5.72 -16.59
N GLN A 26 6.79 4.43 -16.38
CA GLN A 26 6.02 3.59 -15.44
C GLN A 26 6.17 4.01 -13.98
N SER A 27 7.31 4.61 -13.61
CA SER A 27 7.62 5.03 -12.24
C SER A 27 7.14 6.42 -11.86
N LYS A 28 6.82 7.26 -12.85
CA LYS A 28 6.31 8.61 -12.60
C LYS A 28 5.08 8.58 -11.70
N ASP A 29 5.01 9.61 -10.85
CA ASP A 29 3.82 9.87 -10.06
C ASP A 29 2.64 10.15 -10.97
N VAL A 30 1.51 9.50 -10.67
CA VAL A 30 0.22 9.75 -11.28
C VAL A 30 -0.67 10.51 -10.30
N PRO A 31 -1.74 11.19 -10.76
CA PRO A 31 -2.64 11.93 -9.87
C PRO A 31 -3.18 11.10 -8.70
N ASN A 32 -3.36 9.79 -8.91
CA ASN A 32 -3.80 8.88 -7.84
C ASN A 32 -2.78 8.77 -6.70
N ASP A 33 -1.46 8.81 -6.96
CA ASP A 33 -0.45 8.74 -5.88
C ASP A 33 -0.48 9.99 -4.99
N VAL A 34 -0.58 11.17 -5.61
CA VAL A 34 -0.72 12.46 -4.92
C VAL A 34 -1.95 12.40 -4.02
N ARG A 35 -3.07 11.97 -4.60
CA ARG A 35 -4.34 11.80 -3.93
C ARG A 35 -4.26 10.84 -2.73
N GLN A 36 -3.62 9.67 -2.85
CA GLN A 36 -3.44 8.76 -1.71
C GLN A 36 -2.61 9.39 -0.57
N ARG A 37 -1.57 10.17 -0.91
CA ARG A 37 -0.78 10.91 0.09
C ARG A 37 -1.61 11.98 0.81
N ARG A 38 -2.45 12.71 0.07
CA ARG A 38 -3.37 13.70 0.65
C ARG A 38 -4.37 13.06 1.60
N TYR A 39 -4.95 11.91 1.27
CA TYR A 39 -5.86 11.20 2.18
C TYR A 39 -5.20 10.84 3.49
N CYS A 40 -3.97 10.32 3.44
CA CYS A 40 -3.21 10.02 4.66
C CYS A 40 -2.99 11.29 5.51
N LYS A 41 -2.76 12.43 4.86
CA LYS A 41 -2.65 13.73 5.53
C LYS A 41 -3.97 14.18 6.15
N TYR A 42 -5.09 14.05 5.44
CA TYR A 42 -6.44 14.39 5.95
C TYR A 42 -6.78 13.52 7.16
N ILE A 43 -6.55 12.22 7.05
CA ILE A 43 -6.79 11.25 8.10
C ILE A 43 -5.92 11.55 9.33
N THR A 44 -4.62 11.82 9.13
CA THR A 44 -3.69 12.15 10.21
C THR A 44 -4.06 13.47 10.87
N ASN A 45 -4.39 14.50 10.09
CA ASN A 45 -4.85 15.78 10.62
C ASN A 45 -6.11 15.59 11.47
N PHE A 46 -7.11 14.87 10.96
CA PHE A 46 -8.32 14.56 11.70
C PHE A 46 -8.02 13.81 13.00
N ALA A 47 -7.23 12.73 12.93
CA ALA A 47 -6.89 11.90 14.09
C ALA A 47 -6.12 12.67 15.16
N SER A 48 -5.28 13.64 14.77
CA SER A 48 -4.45 14.46 15.65
C SER A 48 -5.25 15.27 16.70
N HIS A 49 -6.53 15.54 16.42
CA HIS A 49 -7.40 16.17 17.38
C HIS A 49 -7.65 15.25 18.58
N PHE A 50 -7.84 13.95 18.35
CA PHE A 50 -8.27 13.01 19.38
C PHE A 50 -7.10 12.28 20.04
N CYS A 51 -6.09 11.92 19.25
CA CYS A 51 -5.00 11.04 19.64
C CYS A 51 -3.73 11.35 18.83
N LYS A 52 -2.68 10.55 19.00
CA LYS A 52 -1.42 10.65 18.26
C LYS A 52 -1.32 9.66 17.09
N GLU A 53 -2.43 9.01 16.72
CA GLU A 53 -2.44 8.08 15.60
C GLU A 53 -2.18 8.81 14.29
N GLN A 54 -1.49 8.13 13.38
CA GLN A 54 -1.12 8.68 12.09
C GLN A 54 -1.34 7.64 10.99
N CYS A 55 -1.44 8.11 9.76
CA CYS A 55 -1.50 7.29 8.56
C CYS A 55 -0.53 7.85 7.53
N MET A 56 0.22 6.99 6.85
CA MET A 56 1.10 7.41 5.76
C MET A 56 1.15 6.37 4.66
N VAL A 57 1.32 6.83 3.42
CA VAL A 57 1.69 5.96 2.30
C VAL A 57 3.19 5.72 2.35
N VAL A 58 3.61 4.47 2.17
CA VAL A 58 5.02 4.05 2.16
C VAL A 58 5.34 3.20 0.93
N GLY A 59 6.56 2.68 0.85
CA GLY A 59 6.97 1.74 -0.18
C GLY A 59 7.12 2.39 -1.55
N SER A 60 6.89 1.60 -2.60
CA SER A 60 7.26 2.00 -3.97
C SER A 60 6.57 3.27 -4.48
N THR A 61 5.42 3.61 -3.90
CA THR A 61 4.66 4.84 -4.18
C THR A 61 5.42 6.10 -3.81
N THR A 62 6.02 6.14 -2.62
CA THR A 62 6.74 7.32 -2.13
C THR A 62 8.21 7.30 -2.54
N GLU A 63 8.73 6.12 -2.86
CA GLU A 63 10.10 5.94 -3.31
C GLU A 63 10.28 6.25 -4.81
N GLY A 64 9.22 6.49 -5.59
CA GLY A 64 9.34 6.68 -7.05
C GLY A 64 9.94 5.47 -7.77
N THR A 65 9.76 4.26 -7.22
CA THR A 65 10.29 3.01 -7.79
C THR A 65 9.19 2.09 -8.29
N ARG A 66 7.95 2.57 -8.35
CA ARG A 66 6.79 1.77 -8.74
C ARG A 66 6.86 1.42 -10.22
N LEU A 67 6.52 0.19 -10.57
CA LEU A 67 6.45 -0.26 -11.97
C LEU A 67 5.00 -0.57 -12.29
N ARG A 68 4.34 0.40 -12.92
CA ARG A 68 2.95 0.35 -13.37
C ARG A 68 2.85 -0.30 -14.76
N SER A 69 1.67 -0.81 -15.07
CA SER A 69 1.29 -1.23 -16.42
C SER A 69 -0.11 -0.69 -16.72
N ASN A 70 -0.55 -0.77 -17.98
CA ASN A 70 -1.88 -0.30 -18.39
C ASN A 70 -3.04 -1.01 -17.67
N ILE A 71 -2.78 -2.18 -17.08
CA ILE A 71 -3.76 -3.03 -16.40
C ILE A 71 -3.51 -3.13 -14.89
N ASN A 72 -2.44 -2.51 -14.36
CA ASN A 72 -2.08 -2.61 -12.95
C ASN A 72 -1.28 -1.38 -12.45
N GLU A 73 -1.85 -0.56 -11.54
CA GLU A 73 -1.13 0.56 -10.91
C GLU A 73 -0.19 0.13 -9.78
N GLY A 74 -0.22 -1.13 -9.38
CA GLY A 74 0.54 -1.67 -8.26
C GLY A 74 -0.14 -1.47 -6.90
N ASP A 75 0.65 -1.72 -5.86
CA ASP A 75 0.17 -1.90 -4.49
C ASP A 75 0.51 -0.66 -3.66
N PHE A 76 -0.50 -0.07 -3.01
CA PHE A 76 -0.33 1.06 -2.09
C PHE A 76 -0.13 0.54 -0.67
N ASP A 77 1.07 0.70 -0.14
CA ASP A 77 1.38 0.37 1.24
C ASP A 77 0.96 1.54 2.16
N TYR A 78 0.02 1.30 3.07
CA TYR A 78 -0.39 2.23 4.12
C TYR A 78 0.15 1.76 5.45
N LEU A 79 0.92 2.62 6.12
CA LEU A 79 1.32 2.43 7.50
C LEU A 79 0.32 3.13 8.42
N ILE A 80 -0.41 2.35 9.22
CA ILE A 80 -1.33 2.85 10.25
C ILE A 80 -0.58 2.83 11.58
N ILE A 81 -0.25 4.01 12.10
CA ILE A 81 0.64 4.17 13.24
C ILE A 81 -0.20 4.43 14.48
N SER A 82 0.01 3.59 15.50
CA SER A 82 -0.65 3.72 16.79
C SER A 82 -0.23 5.01 17.50
N GLY A 83 -1.15 5.58 18.28
CA GLY A 83 -0.83 6.66 19.21
C GLY A 83 -0.10 6.20 20.48
N VAL A 84 0.07 4.89 20.66
CA VAL A 84 0.84 4.27 21.74
C VAL A 84 2.23 3.93 21.23
N SER A 85 3.27 4.40 21.91
CA SER A 85 4.65 4.07 21.59
C SER A 85 5.19 2.91 22.45
N ILE A 86 6.11 2.14 21.89
CA ILE A 86 6.79 1.03 22.57
C ILE A 86 8.15 1.54 23.07
N PRO A 87 8.39 1.58 24.38
CA PRO A 87 9.70 1.92 24.91
C PRO A 87 10.78 0.97 24.40
N VAL A 88 11.95 1.49 24.02
CA VAL A 88 13.05 0.67 23.51
C VAL A 88 13.50 -0.41 24.50
N ASP A 89 13.40 -0.18 25.81
CA ASP A 89 13.75 -1.17 26.85
C ASP A 89 12.70 -2.27 27.03
N ALA A 90 11.55 -2.16 26.37
CA ALA A 90 10.56 -3.23 26.25
C ALA A 90 10.82 -4.17 25.06
N LEU A 91 11.78 -3.85 24.19
CA LEU A 91 12.13 -4.68 23.03
C LEU A 91 13.16 -5.75 23.41
N GLU A 92 12.79 -7.01 23.27
CA GLU A 92 13.70 -8.15 23.39
C GLU A 92 14.03 -8.66 21.99
N HIS A 93 15.24 -8.36 21.50
CA HIS A 93 15.69 -8.79 20.18
C HIS A 93 15.92 -10.30 20.15
N ARG A 94 15.50 -10.93 19.06
CA ARG A 94 15.87 -12.33 18.80
C ARG A 94 17.37 -12.45 18.52
N GLU A 95 18.01 -13.45 19.10
CA GLU A 95 19.46 -13.68 18.93
C GLU A 95 19.81 -14.11 17.50
N ASP A 96 18.96 -14.93 16.88
CA ASP A 96 19.17 -15.46 15.53
C ASP A 96 18.84 -14.45 14.42
N LEU A 97 17.87 -13.57 14.69
CA LEU A 97 17.37 -12.57 13.75
C LEU A 97 17.09 -11.23 14.46
N PRO A 98 18.11 -10.41 14.74
CA PRO A 98 17.96 -9.18 15.54
C PRO A 98 16.99 -8.13 14.99
N CYS A 99 16.58 -8.21 13.73
CA CYS A 99 15.52 -7.34 13.19
C CYS A 99 14.10 -7.75 13.67
N PHE A 100 13.95 -8.93 14.26
CA PHE A 100 12.75 -9.40 14.92
C PHE A 100 12.88 -9.26 16.43
N VAL A 101 11.78 -8.88 17.07
CA VAL A 101 11.70 -8.55 18.49
C VAL A 101 10.45 -9.15 19.12
N HIS A 102 10.54 -9.47 20.41
CA HIS A 102 9.39 -9.71 21.26
C HIS A 102 9.18 -8.47 22.14
N ILE A 103 7.91 -8.05 22.28
CA ILE A 103 7.58 -6.85 23.06
C ILE A 103 7.17 -7.27 24.46
N ARG A 104 7.91 -6.84 25.46
CA ARG A 104 7.63 -7.10 26.88
C ARG A 104 6.44 -6.28 27.38
N GLY A 105 5.30 -6.94 27.49
CA GLY A 105 4.05 -6.34 27.93
C GLY A 105 4.02 -5.97 29.42
N ASP A 106 4.85 -6.62 30.23
CA ASP A 106 5.01 -6.33 31.66
C ASP A 106 5.68 -4.97 31.95
N LYS A 107 6.25 -4.34 30.92
CA LYS A 107 6.82 -2.98 30.99
C LYS A 107 5.77 -1.88 30.85
N PHE A 108 4.52 -2.23 30.53
CA PHE A 108 3.44 -1.26 30.38
C PHE A 108 2.69 -1.12 31.71
N GLN A 109 2.40 0.11 32.13
CA GLN A 109 1.59 0.43 33.31
C GLN A 109 0.10 0.11 33.06
N ASN A 110 -0.21 -1.17 32.88
CA ASN A 110 -1.54 -1.77 32.69
C ASN A 110 -2.18 -1.67 31.29
N SER A 111 -1.59 -0.95 30.33
CA SER A 111 -2.24 -0.62 29.04
C SER A 111 -2.50 -1.78 28.07
N PHE A 112 -1.98 -2.99 28.33
CA PHE A 112 -2.15 -4.16 27.45
C PHE A 112 -2.25 -5.50 28.20
N THR A 113 -2.64 -5.48 29.48
CA THR A 113 -2.62 -6.67 30.35
C THR A 113 -3.46 -7.84 29.83
N HIS A 114 -4.53 -7.57 29.06
CA HIS A 114 -5.38 -8.60 28.45
C HIS A 114 -4.88 -9.11 27.09
N ASN A 115 -3.80 -8.52 26.58
CA ASN A 115 -3.21 -8.80 25.28
C ASN A 115 -1.83 -9.46 25.40
N LEU A 116 -1.55 -10.09 26.56
CA LEU A 116 -0.30 -10.77 26.82
C LEU A 116 -0.39 -12.27 26.52
N GLU A 117 0.55 -12.76 25.71
CA GLU A 117 0.87 -14.18 25.59
C GLU A 117 1.74 -14.59 26.79
N ASP A 118 1.38 -15.70 27.43
CA ASP A 118 2.06 -16.26 28.61
C ASP A 118 2.25 -15.25 29.77
N GLY A 119 1.43 -14.19 29.80
CA GLY A 119 1.51 -13.12 30.80
C GLY A 119 2.76 -12.23 30.70
N LYS A 120 3.58 -12.37 29.66
CA LYS A 120 4.85 -11.64 29.50
C LYS A 120 4.93 -10.80 28.24
N TYR A 121 4.59 -11.37 27.08
CA TYR A 121 4.83 -10.74 25.78
C TYR A 121 3.54 -10.25 25.14
N LEU A 122 3.59 -9.12 24.44
CA LEU A 122 2.44 -8.61 23.71
C LEU A 122 2.08 -9.54 22.55
N HIS A 123 0.82 -9.91 22.42
CA HIS A 123 0.36 -10.73 21.31
C HIS A 123 0.20 -9.89 20.04
N SER A 124 0.78 -10.35 18.93
CA SER A 124 0.76 -9.76 17.58
C SER A 124 -0.65 -9.46 17.01
N ARG A 125 -1.71 -10.09 17.56
CA ARG A 125 -3.10 -9.81 17.18
C ARG A 125 -3.46 -8.34 17.35
N ILE A 126 -2.80 -7.65 18.30
CA ILE A 126 -3.07 -6.26 18.61
C ILE A 126 -2.88 -5.32 17.41
N LEU A 127 -1.88 -5.61 16.56
CA LEU A 127 -1.65 -4.88 15.32
C LEU A 127 -2.44 -5.52 14.16
N LYS A 128 -2.50 -6.85 14.07
CA LYS A 128 -3.21 -7.54 12.96
C LYS A 128 -4.71 -7.20 12.91
N GLU A 129 -5.34 -7.07 14.07
CA GLU A 129 -6.76 -6.75 14.21
C GLU A 129 -7.02 -5.26 14.44
N VAL A 130 -5.96 -4.45 14.55
CA VAL A 130 -6.01 -3.02 14.85
C VAL A 130 -6.84 -2.80 16.13
N ASP A 131 -6.36 -3.35 17.25
CA ASP A 131 -7.10 -3.42 18.51
C ASP A 131 -7.44 -2.03 19.10
N ARG A 132 -8.54 -1.94 19.85
CA ARG A 132 -9.05 -0.69 20.42
C ARG A 132 -8.11 -0.04 21.44
N GLU A 133 -7.27 -0.81 22.13
CA GLU A 133 -6.32 -0.27 23.12
C GLU A 133 -5.15 0.43 22.41
N ALA A 134 -4.78 -0.06 21.22
CA ALA A 134 -3.71 0.48 20.39
C ALA A 134 -4.19 1.54 19.37
N PHE A 135 -5.41 1.41 18.87
CA PHE A 135 -5.99 2.23 17.80
C PHE A 135 -7.42 2.64 18.14
N LYS A 136 -7.56 3.80 18.75
CA LYS A 136 -8.82 4.38 19.20
C LYS A 136 -9.65 4.91 18.04
N ILE A 137 -9.02 5.60 17.09
CA ILE A 137 -9.71 6.31 16.00
C ILE A 137 -9.57 5.53 14.69
N MET A 138 -8.33 5.19 14.34
CA MET A 138 -7.97 4.57 13.08
C MET A 138 -8.55 3.17 12.93
N ARG A 139 -8.87 2.46 14.01
CA ARG A 139 -9.58 1.17 13.95
C ARG A 139 -10.92 1.27 13.24
N GLY A 140 -11.72 2.27 13.60
CA GLY A 140 -13.06 2.47 13.00
C GLY A 140 -12.94 2.81 11.52
N LEU A 141 -12.02 3.72 11.19
CA LEU A 141 -11.73 4.08 9.79
C LEU A 141 -11.22 2.88 8.99
N PHE A 142 -10.26 2.14 9.53
CA PHE A 142 -9.69 0.94 8.92
C PHE A 142 -10.77 -0.10 8.59
N GLN A 143 -11.69 -0.35 9.52
CA GLN A 143 -12.82 -1.26 9.30
C GLN A 143 -13.78 -0.80 8.21
N VAL A 144 -13.86 0.51 7.94
CA VAL A 144 -14.67 1.08 6.86
C VAL A 144 -13.91 1.05 5.53
N LEU A 145 -12.63 1.43 5.52
CA LEU A 145 -11.80 1.47 4.32
C LEU A 145 -11.56 0.08 3.73
N THR A 146 -11.38 -0.91 4.58
CA THR A 146 -11.21 -2.33 4.19
C THR A 146 -12.54 -3.06 4.02
N MET A 147 -13.69 -2.37 3.90
CA MET A 147 -14.93 -3.11 3.61
C MET A 147 -14.94 -3.56 2.14
N PRO A 148 -15.26 -4.83 1.85
CA PRO A 148 -15.56 -5.23 0.49
C PRO A 148 -16.69 -4.37 -0.07
N ARG A 149 -16.61 -4.04 -1.36
CA ARG A 149 -17.63 -3.25 -2.04
C ARG A 149 -17.67 -3.52 -3.53
N VAL A 150 -18.85 -3.33 -4.13
CA VAL A 150 -19.03 -3.29 -5.58
C VAL A 150 -19.63 -1.94 -5.93
N THR A 151 -19.03 -1.25 -6.90
CA THR A 151 -19.48 0.06 -7.37
C THR A 151 -19.52 0.08 -8.90
N LYS A 152 -20.45 0.85 -9.47
CA LYS A 152 -20.54 1.04 -10.92
C LYS A 152 -19.84 2.35 -11.30
N GLY A 153 -18.73 2.24 -12.03
CA GLY A 153 -18.05 3.38 -12.63
C GLY A 153 -18.74 3.82 -13.93
N ARG A 154 -18.24 4.88 -14.57
CA ARG A 154 -18.81 5.45 -15.81
C ARG A 154 -19.01 4.41 -16.91
N GLN A 155 -18.05 3.51 -17.07
CA GLN A 155 -18.00 2.55 -18.18
C GLN A 155 -17.78 1.10 -17.74
N THR A 156 -17.41 0.87 -16.48
CA THR A 156 -17.05 -0.47 -16.00
C THR A 156 -17.50 -0.70 -14.56
N LEU A 157 -17.65 -1.97 -14.19
CA LEU A 157 -17.93 -2.38 -12.82
C LEU A 157 -16.62 -2.45 -12.03
N HIS A 158 -16.65 -1.95 -10.80
CA HIS A 158 -15.55 -2.00 -9.87
C HIS A 158 -15.90 -2.92 -8.69
N ALA A 159 -14.96 -3.75 -8.26
CA ALA A 159 -15.11 -4.64 -7.12
C ALA A 159 -13.87 -4.56 -6.22
N GLU A 160 -14.08 -4.47 -4.92
CA GLU A 160 -13.04 -4.45 -3.90
C GLU A 160 -13.24 -5.60 -2.93
N PHE A 161 -12.16 -6.33 -2.66
CA PHE A 161 -12.15 -7.51 -1.81
C PHE A 161 -11.02 -7.42 -0.80
N ASN A 162 -11.27 -7.95 0.39
CA ASN A 162 -10.19 -8.22 1.31
C ASN A 162 -9.51 -9.52 0.92
N ARG A 163 -8.20 -9.48 0.74
CA ARG A 163 -7.36 -10.66 0.68
C ARG A 163 -6.67 -10.85 2.02
N GLU A 164 -6.60 -12.10 2.46
CA GLU A 164 -5.70 -12.48 3.55
C GLU A 164 -4.27 -12.41 3.02
N ALA A 165 -3.59 -11.29 3.23
CA ALA A 165 -2.17 -11.14 2.97
C ALA A 165 -1.34 -11.51 4.21
N LYS A 166 -0.07 -11.88 3.99
CA LYS A 166 0.92 -11.97 5.09
C LYS A 166 1.17 -10.57 5.66
N PRO A 167 1.57 -10.48 6.94
CA PRO A 167 0.92 -9.64 7.96
C PRO A 167 0.41 -8.26 7.50
N GLY A 168 -0.91 -8.12 7.52
CA GLY A 168 -1.64 -6.91 7.14
C GLY A 168 -3.00 -7.29 6.54
N MET A 169 -3.85 -6.31 6.28
CA MET A 169 -5.03 -6.51 5.43
C MET A 169 -4.73 -5.95 4.06
N CYS A 170 -4.81 -6.79 3.02
CA CYS A 170 -4.73 -6.33 1.64
C CYS A 170 -6.15 -6.14 1.10
N GLN A 171 -6.41 -5.00 0.48
CA GLN A 171 -7.63 -4.78 -0.28
C GLN A 171 -7.29 -4.73 -1.76
N GLU A 172 -7.80 -5.67 -2.53
CA GLU A 172 -7.65 -5.69 -3.97
C GLU A 172 -8.86 -5.08 -4.65
N HIS A 173 -8.60 -4.19 -5.60
CA HIS A 173 -9.58 -3.46 -6.38
C HIS A 173 -9.47 -3.88 -7.85
N TYR A 174 -10.60 -4.24 -8.44
CA TYR A 174 -10.74 -4.68 -9.82
C TYR A 174 -11.69 -3.77 -10.57
N ALA A 175 -11.32 -3.29 -11.75
CA ALA A 175 -12.20 -2.56 -12.66
C ALA A 175 -12.47 -3.38 -13.93
N GLY A 176 -13.66 -3.22 -14.52
CA GLY A 176 -14.13 -4.11 -15.58
C GLY A 176 -14.44 -5.52 -15.08
N PHE A 177 -14.82 -5.64 -13.80
CA PHE A 177 -15.02 -6.91 -13.12
C PHE A 177 -16.20 -7.71 -13.70
N GLU A 178 -15.93 -8.93 -14.12
CA GLU A 178 -16.89 -9.88 -14.69
C GLU A 178 -16.60 -11.29 -14.16
N VAL A 179 -17.55 -11.94 -13.51
CA VAL A 179 -17.37 -13.33 -13.06
C VAL A 179 -17.53 -14.28 -14.26
N VAL A 180 -16.56 -15.15 -14.49
CA VAL A 180 -16.55 -16.15 -15.57
C VAL A 180 -16.34 -17.54 -14.96
N GLY A 181 -17.22 -18.51 -15.19
CA GLY A 181 -16.95 -19.88 -14.72
C GLY A 181 -18.14 -20.84 -14.68
N GLU A 182 -17.80 -22.13 -14.79
CA GLU A 182 -18.66 -23.31 -14.96
C GLU A 182 -19.56 -23.58 -13.74
N ASP A 183 -20.82 -23.95 -14.01
CA ASP A 183 -21.88 -24.24 -13.04
C ASP A 183 -22.06 -23.22 -11.91
N LEU A 184 -22.08 -21.93 -12.27
CA LEU A 184 -22.81 -20.96 -11.44
C LEU A 184 -24.23 -21.51 -11.23
N THR A 185 -24.59 -21.75 -9.97
CA THR A 185 -25.96 -22.15 -9.65
C THR A 185 -26.92 -21.09 -10.22
N PRO A 186 -28.13 -21.47 -10.67
CA PRO A 186 -29.11 -20.50 -11.17
C PRO A 186 -29.37 -19.35 -10.18
N SER A 187 -29.29 -19.65 -8.88
CA SER A 187 -29.27 -18.67 -7.79
C SER A 187 -28.13 -17.66 -7.91
N MET A 188 -26.89 -18.11 -8.13
CA MET A 188 -25.72 -17.23 -8.27
C MET A 188 -25.75 -16.44 -9.58
N LYS A 189 -26.20 -17.04 -10.70
CA LYS A 189 -26.43 -16.30 -11.95
C LYS A 189 -27.47 -15.20 -11.75
N SER A 190 -28.63 -15.53 -11.19
CA SER A 190 -29.68 -14.56 -10.89
C SER A 190 -29.18 -13.48 -9.92
N LEU A 191 -28.41 -13.83 -8.90
CA LEU A 191 -27.86 -12.89 -7.93
C LEU A 191 -26.84 -11.93 -8.56
N LEU A 192 -25.94 -12.43 -9.40
CA LEU A 192 -24.96 -11.61 -10.12
C LEU A 192 -25.66 -10.71 -11.13
N THR A 193 -26.64 -11.23 -11.87
CA THR A 193 -27.50 -10.43 -12.75
C THR A 193 -28.29 -9.39 -11.97
N ASN A 194 -28.78 -9.71 -10.76
CA ASN A 194 -29.49 -8.79 -9.89
C ASN A 194 -28.56 -7.73 -9.25
N LEU A 195 -27.31 -8.08 -8.92
CA LEU A 195 -26.27 -7.13 -8.50
C LEU A 195 -25.96 -6.16 -9.64
N LEU A 196 -25.81 -6.68 -10.86
CA LEU A 196 -25.58 -5.89 -12.06
C LEU A 196 -26.78 -5.00 -12.43
N SER A 197 -28.02 -5.48 -12.26
CA SER A 197 -29.24 -4.72 -12.56
C SER A 197 -29.54 -3.66 -11.49
N VAL A 198 -29.41 -3.99 -10.20
CA VAL A 198 -29.60 -3.02 -9.09
C VAL A 198 -28.59 -1.87 -9.20
N LEU A 199 -27.33 -2.14 -9.56
CA LEU A 199 -26.32 -1.11 -9.81
C LEU A 199 -26.56 -0.34 -11.11
N ALA A 200 -27.34 -0.88 -12.06
CA ALA A 200 -27.77 -0.18 -13.26
C ALA A 200 -29.03 0.67 -13.05
N GLU A 201 -29.83 0.35 -12.03
CA GLU A 201 -31.11 1.01 -11.71
C GLU A 201 -31.04 1.99 -10.53
N THR A 202 -29.93 2.05 -9.79
CA THR A 202 -29.70 3.07 -8.75
C THR A 202 -29.53 4.46 -9.35
N THR A 203 -30.64 5.15 -9.58
CA THR A 203 -30.70 6.61 -9.65
C THR A 203 -30.56 7.19 -8.25
N HIS A 204 -29.74 8.24 -8.12
CA HIS A 204 -29.58 9.10 -6.94
C HIS A 204 -30.83 9.19 -6.05
N ASN A 205 -30.75 8.57 -4.88
CA ASN A 205 -31.13 9.07 -3.56
C ASN A 205 -31.15 7.90 -2.58
N ASP A 206 -30.75 8.19 -1.34
CA ASP A 206 -30.90 7.35 -0.12
C ASP A 206 -29.60 6.82 0.52
N ILE A 207 -28.72 7.76 0.93
CA ILE A 207 -27.86 7.62 2.14
C ILE A 207 -27.19 8.95 2.54
N PHE A 208 -27.96 10.05 2.61
CA PHE A 208 -27.41 11.41 2.80
C PHE A 208 -28.17 12.35 3.74
N SER A 209 -29.10 11.90 4.60
CA SER A 209 -29.95 12.83 5.35
C SER A 209 -29.38 13.41 6.66
N THR A 210 -28.08 13.27 6.97
CA THR A 210 -27.46 14.05 8.07
C THR A 210 -26.20 14.80 7.60
N PRO A 211 -26.05 16.12 7.90
CA PRO A 211 -24.92 16.94 7.44
C PRO A 211 -23.55 16.38 7.83
N ILE A 212 -23.41 15.81 9.02
CA ILE A 212 -22.15 15.21 9.50
C ILE A 212 -21.81 13.91 8.74
N GLY A 213 -22.82 13.15 8.34
CA GLY A 213 -22.66 11.96 7.49
C GLY A 213 -22.18 12.32 6.08
N GLN A 214 -22.67 13.42 5.50
CA GLN A 214 -22.22 13.89 4.18
C GLN A 214 -20.73 14.27 4.17
N ILE A 215 -20.21 14.76 5.29
CA ILE A 215 -18.81 15.22 5.43
C ILE A 215 -17.86 14.06 5.62
N PHE A 216 -18.22 13.13 6.48
CA PHE A 216 -17.34 12.00 6.80
C PHE A 216 -17.36 10.97 5.68
N VAL A 217 -18.54 10.69 5.13
CA VAL A 217 -18.68 9.86 3.93
C VAL A 217 -18.10 10.59 2.75
N GLY A 218 -18.24 11.92 2.63
CA GLY A 218 -17.56 12.75 1.63
C GLY A 218 -16.05 12.64 1.74
N LEU A 219 -15.44 12.89 2.89
CA LEU A 219 -13.99 12.74 3.10
C LEU A 219 -13.51 11.31 2.84
N ILE A 220 -14.29 10.28 3.18
CA ILE A 220 -14.00 8.85 2.90
C ILE A 220 -14.28 8.47 1.43
N TYR A 221 -15.28 9.05 0.76
CA TYR A 221 -15.59 8.85 -0.67
C TYR A 221 -14.59 9.59 -1.55
N SER A 222 -14.31 10.84 -1.20
CA SER A 222 -13.19 11.61 -1.68
C SER A 222 -11.88 10.91 -1.40
N SER A 223 -11.77 9.94 -0.45
CA SER A 223 -10.62 9.02 -0.21
C SER A 223 -10.62 7.74 -1.07
N VAL A 224 -11.70 7.45 -1.79
CA VAL A 224 -11.83 6.23 -2.61
C VAL A 224 -12.50 6.47 -3.98
N GLY A 225 -12.36 7.68 -4.52
CA GLY A 225 -12.70 7.98 -5.91
C GLY A 225 -14.11 8.51 -6.12
N ASP A 226 -14.18 9.61 -6.86
CA ASP A 226 -15.40 10.39 -7.13
C ASP A 226 -16.06 10.02 -8.49
N PRO A 227 -17.38 10.24 -8.65
CA PRO A 227 -18.21 9.95 -9.82
C PRO A 227 -18.55 11.20 -10.66
N GLU A 228 -19.09 10.99 -11.86
CA GLU A 228 -19.77 11.99 -12.73
C GLU A 228 -20.29 11.17 -13.94
N CYS A 229 -21.40 11.39 -14.65
CA CYS A 229 -22.39 12.46 -14.69
C CYS A 229 -23.68 11.93 -15.42
N SER A 230 -24.84 12.49 -15.03
CA SER A 230 -26.12 12.77 -15.74
C SER A 230 -27.11 11.68 -16.25
N GLN A 231 -28.41 12.01 -16.11
CA GLN A 231 -29.67 11.23 -16.18
C GLN A 231 -30.43 11.33 -17.56
N PRO A 232 -31.74 10.96 -17.72
CA PRO A 232 -32.51 9.71 -17.46
C PRO A 232 -33.43 9.25 -18.64
N LYS A 233 -34.03 8.03 -18.57
CA LYS A 233 -35.52 7.77 -18.57
C LYS A 233 -35.99 6.31 -18.77
N ARG A 234 -36.69 5.81 -17.73
CA ARG A 234 -38.02 5.12 -17.64
C ARG A 234 -38.28 3.63 -17.96
N ARG A 235 -38.86 2.99 -16.91
CA ARG A 235 -39.99 2.00 -16.82
C ARG A 235 -39.65 0.53 -17.16
N LYS A 236 -40.14 -0.52 -16.47
CA LYS A 236 -41.27 -0.75 -15.53
C LYS A 236 -41.11 -2.19 -14.92
N GLN A 237 -41.50 -2.38 -13.65
CA GLN A 237 -42.36 -3.47 -13.09
C GLN A 237 -42.17 -4.94 -13.57
N ASP A 238 -42.08 -6.00 -12.75
CA ASP A 238 -42.91 -6.38 -11.60
C ASP A 238 -42.39 -7.68 -10.90
N THR A 239 -42.59 -7.72 -9.58
CA THR A 239 -42.95 -8.79 -8.59
C THR A 239 -42.46 -10.27 -8.63
N GLU A 240 -42.05 -10.71 -7.41
CA GLU A 240 -42.41 -11.95 -6.66
C GLU A 240 -41.95 -13.33 -7.16
N ALA A 241 -41.67 -14.37 -6.34
CA ALA A 241 -41.61 -14.60 -4.89
C ALA A 241 -40.93 -15.97 -4.63
N ASN A 242 -40.60 -16.24 -3.34
CA ASN A 242 -40.50 -17.55 -2.68
C ASN A 242 -39.36 -18.51 -3.06
N GLU A 243 -38.94 -19.45 -2.22
CA GLU A 243 -38.74 -19.59 -0.77
C GLU A 243 -38.09 -20.99 -0.61
N ARG A 244 -37.24 -21.15 0.41
CA ARG A 244 -36.96 -22.40 1.17
C ARG A 244 -35.89 -23.42 0.72
N ARG A 245 -35.02 -23.66 1.73
CA ARG A 245 -34.45 -24.95 2.23
C ARG A 245 -33.33 -25.58 1.40
N ASN A 246 -32.35 -26.29 1.98
CA ASN A 246 -31.69 -26.39 3.29
C ASN A 246 -30.51 -27.35 3.03
N THR A 247 -29.41 -27.22 3.77
CA THR A 247 -28.43 -28.28 4.15
C THR A 247 -27.85 -29.18 3.05
N ASP A 248 -26.54 -29.11 2.79
CA ASP A 248 -25.57 -29.95 3.52
C ASP A 248 -24.12 -29.68 3.09
N ASP A 249 -23.25 -29.82 4.07
CA ASP A 249 -21.83 -29.46 4.08
C ASP A 249 -20.98 -30.65 3.64
N THR A 250 -20.26 -30.50 2.53
CA THR A 250 -19.04 -31.27 2.17
C THR A 250 -18.33 -30.48 1.06
N SER A 251 -17.63 -29.41 1.46
CA SER A 251 -17.09 -28.43 0.50
C SER A 251 -15.91 -28.96 -0.32
N ASN A 252 -16.21 -29.46 -1.52
CA ASN A 252 -15.40 -29.10 -2.69
C ASN A 252 -15.29 -27.57 -2.69
N LYS A 253 -14.11 -27.01 -2.42
CA LYS A 253 -13.88 -25.56 -2.54
C LYS A 253 -14.17 -25.16 -3.99
N LYS A 254 -15.39 -24.72 -4.25
CA LYS A 254 -15.74 -24.07 -5.51
C LYS A 254 -14.92 -22.79 -5.59
N VAL A 255 -14.10 -22.69 -6.63
CA VAL A 255 -13.32 -21.50 -6.95
C VAL A 255 -13.96 -20.87 -8.18
N PHE A 256 -14.19 -19.56 -8.15
CA PHE A 256 -14.71 -18.83 -9.31
C PHE A 256 -13.57 -18.11 -10.00
N ARG A 257 -13.66 -17.95 -11.32
CA ARG A 257 -12.75 -17.08 -12.05
C ARG A 257 -13.43 -15.74 -12.32
N VAL A 258 -12.65 -14.68 -12.29
CA VAL A 258 -13.12 -13.33 -12.59
C VAL A 258 -12.23 -12.73 -13.65
N LYS A 259 -12.85 -12.10 -14.64
CA LYS A 259 -12.22 -11.26 -15.64
C LYS A 259 -12.21 -9.82 -15.17
N PHE A 260 -11.11 -9.12 -15.38
CA PHE A 260 -11.01 -7.70 -15.11
C PHE A 260 -10.13 -7.00 -16.14
N ASN A 261 -10.39 -5.71 -16.34
CA ASN A 261 -9.58 -4.87 -17.21
C ASN A 261 -8.37 -4.31 -16.48
N TYR A 262 -8.52 -4.07 -15.17
CA TYR A 262 -7.54 -3.37 -14.38
C TYR A 262 -7.58 -3.80 -12.90
N LYS A 263 -6.42 -3.90 -12.25
CA LYS A 263 -6.28 -4.23 -10.82
C LYS A 263 -5.38 -3.22 -10.11
N SER A 264 -5.72 -2.90 -8.87
CA SER A 264 -4.80 -2.29 -7.90
C SER A 264 -4.99 -2.93 -6.54
N SER A 265 -4.01 -2.77 -5.64
CA SER A 265 -4.16 -3.24 -4.27
C SER A 265 -3.74 -2.19 -3.24
N LYS A 266 -4.18 -2.38 -2.00
CA LYS A 266 -3.82 -1.56 -0.85
C LYS A 266 -3.44 -2.47 0.31
N ASP A 267 -2.21 -2.37 0.77
CA ASP A 267 -1.71 -3.11 1.92
C ASP A 267 -1.74 -2.21 3.16
N PHE A 268 -2.56 -2.56 4.14
CA PHE A 268 -2.64 -1.83 5.39
C PHE A 268 -1.83 -2.55 6.46
N ILE A 269 -0.79 -1.87 6.94
CA ILE A 269 0.17 -2.37 7.90
C ILE A 269 0.04 -1.54 9.17
N ALA A 270 -0.47 -2.15 10.24
CA ALA A 270 -0.53 -1.51 11.54
C ALA A 270 0.82 -1.61 12.26
N ALA A 271 1.21 -0.53 12.93
CA ALA A 271 2.51 -0.43 13.57
C ALA A 271 2.46 0.35 14.88
N PHE A 272 3.37 0.04 15.79
CA PHE A 272 3.68 0.92 16.91
C PHE A 272 4.95 1.72 16.62
N PRO A 273 4.98 3.03 16.91
CA PRO A 273 6.22 3.78 16.98
C PRO A 273 7.06 3.33 18.17
N ILE A 274 8.38 3.38 18.04
CA ILE A 274 9.34 3.11 19.12
C ILE A 274 9.67 4.41 19.84
N ASP A 275 9.58 4.40 21.16
CA ASP A 275 10.04 5.49 22.03
C ASP A 275 11.47 5.24 22.49
N GLY A 276 12.37 6.15 22.13
CA GLY A 276 13.81 6.05 22.40
C GLY A 276 14.64 5.74 21.16
N LYS A 277 15.97 5.70 21.36
CA LYS A 277 16.94 5.48 20.28
C LYS A 277 17.34 4.01 20.19
N LEU A 278 17.27 3.45 18.98
CA LEU A 278 17.79 2.12 18.71
C LEU A 278 19.31 2.15 18.55
N LYS A 279 19.99 1.26 19.29
CA LYS A 279 21.45 1.09 19.21
C LYS A 279 21.94 0.81 17.78
N CYS A 280 21.17 0.04 17.01
CA CYS A 280 21.52 -0.31 15.64
C CYS A 280 21.62 0.90 14.71
N LEU A 281 20.83 1.96 14.92
CA LEU A 281 20.92 3.19 14.12
C LEU A 281 22.17 4.00 14.45
N GLU A 282 22.59 4.04 15.71
CA GLU A 282 23.85 4.70 16.10
C GLU A 282 25.06 3.91 15.55
N GLU A 283 25.03 2.57 15.62
CA GLU A 283 26.05 1.71 15.02
C GLU A 283 26.12 1.88 13.49
N TRP A 284 24.95 1.93 12.83
CA TRP A 284 24.85 2.21 11.40
C TRP A 284 25.40 3.60 11.06
N LYS A 285 25.04 4.63 11.83
CA LYS A 285 25.55 6.00 11.66
C LYS A 285 27.08 6.04 11.75
N CYS A 286 27.65 5.42 12.78
CA CYS A 286 29.10 5.34 12.95
C CYS A 286 29.77 4.62 11.79
N ARG A 287 29.18 3.52 11.29
CA ARG A 287 29.69 2.79 10.12
C ARG A 287 29.73 3.66 8.87
N ILE A 288 28.68 4.45 8.63
CA ILE A 288 28.59 5.31 7.44
C ILE A 288 29.54 6.52 7.55
N LEU A 289 29.54 7.23 8.68
CA LEU A 289 30.24 8.51 8.80
C LEU A 289 31.75 8.38 9.07
N ASN A 290 32.22 7.24 9.59
CA ASN A 290 33.64 7.05 9.90
C ASN A 290 34.44 6.41 8.74
N SER A 291 33.86 6.30 7.55
CA SER A 291 34.51 5.69 6.39
C SER A 291 34.66 6.70 5.25
N ASP A 292 35.90 7.08 4.95
CA ASP A 292 36.23 7.98 3.82
C ASP A 292 35.96 7.35 2.44
N LYS A 293 35.53 6.09 2.39
CA LYS A 293 35.29 5.33 1.17
C LYS A 293 33.81 5.19 0.81
N ILE A 294 32.90 5.78 1.59
CA ILE A 294 31.47 5.68 1.37
C ILE A 294 31.00 6.87 0.52
N PHE A 295 30.43 6.59 -0.65
CA PHE A 295 29.93 7.61 -1.58
C PHE A 295 28.52 8.10 -1.24
N TRP A 296 27.74 7.25 -0.58
CA TRP A 296 26.32 7.47 -0.32
C TRP A 296 25.91 6.66 0.92
N PRO A 297 24.95 7.11 1.75
CA PRO A 297 24.18 8.35 1.64
C PRO A 297 24.95 9.58 2.15
N SER A 298 24.43 10.78 1.87
CA SER A 298 25.01 12.03 2.39
C SER A 298 24.87 12.12 3.92
N SER A 299 25.73 12.89 4.57
CA SER A 299 25.66 13.15 6.02
C SER A 299 24.30 13.73 6.44
N GLU A 300 23.73 14.62 5.63
CA GLU A 300 22.38 15.17 5.86
C GLU A 300 21.30 14.08 5.87
N ALA A 301 21.36 13.14 4.91
CA ALA A 301 20.43 12.02 4.88
C ALA A 301 20.62 11.10 6.10
N VAL A 302 21.87 10.84 6.51
CA VAL A 302 22.19 10.07 7.72
C VAL A 302 21.59 10.71 8.97
N ASP A 303 21.75 12.03 9.13
CA ASP A 303 21.20 12.76 10.27
C ASP A 303 19.67 12.73 10.29
N LYS A 304 19.02 12.94 9.13
CA LYS A 304 17.56 12.80 8.99
C LYS A 304 17.07 11.40 9.35
N ILE A 305 17.78 10.35 8.92
CA ILE A 305 17.45 8.96 9.24
C ILE A 305 17.54 8.71 10.75
N CYS A 306 18.60 9.18 11.40
CA CYS A 306 18.79 8.99 12.84
C CYS A 306 17.78 9.78 13.70
N GLN A 307 17.11 10.78 13.12
CA GLN A 307 16.03 11.55 13.73
C GLN A 307 14.64 11.01 13.37
N SER A 308 14.55 10.13 12.38
CA SER A 308 13.27 9.57 11.92
C SER A 308 12.73 8.52 12.90
N GLU A 309 11.40 8.38 12.92
CA GLU A 309 10.75 7.35 13.71
C GLU A 309 11.04 5.95 13.16
N VAL A 310 11.12 4.98 14.07
CA VAL A 310 11.20 3.56 13.75
C VAL A 310 9.97 2.87 14.33
N TYR A 311 9.49 1.86 13.62
CA TYR A 311 8.25 1.19 13.96
C TYR A 311 8.49 -0.29 14.30
N VAL A 312 7.54 -0.90 15.00
CA VAL A 312 7.39 -2.36 15.08
C VAL A 312 6.09 -2.78 14.41
N VAL A 313 6.15 -3.80 13.56
CA VAL A 313 5.00 -4.37 12.84
C VAL A 313 4.84 -5.84 13.22
N ALA A 314 3.61 -6.33 13.27
CA ALA A 314 3.31 -7.72 13.64
C ALA A 314 3.64 -8.69 12.49
N LYS A 315 4.89 -9.12 12.37
CA LYS A 315 5.35 -10.01 11.31
C LYS A 315 6.01 -11.27 11.89
N PRO A 316 5.56 -12.49 11.52
CA PRO A 316 6.24 -13.71 11.91
C PRO A 316 7.70 -13.71 11.43
N ALA A 317 8.61 -14.24 12.26
CA ALA A 317 10.00 -14.41 11.87
C ALA A 317 10.15 -15.35 10.66
N ILE A 318 11.24 -15.15 9.92
CA ILE A 318 11.54 -15.96 8.73
C ILE A 318 12.14 -17.33 9.08
N VAL A 319 12.70 -17.47 10.29
CA VAL A 319 13.23 -18.72 10.86
C VAL A 319 12.49 -18.95 12.17
N ASP A 320 12.07 -20.19 12.42
CA ASP A 320 11.36 -20.61 13.65
C ASP A 320 10.32 -19.58 14.13
N PRO A 321 9.24 -19.35 13.35
CA PRO A 321 8.26 -18.31 13.64
C PRO A 321 7.46 -18.62 14.91
N CYS A 322 7.39 -17.64 15.82
CA CYS A 322 6.44 -17.58 16.91
C CYS A 322 5.37 -16.52 16.59
N ALA A 323 4.46 -16.83 15.66
CA ALA A 323 3.53 -15.86 15.07
C ALA A 323 2.63 -15.13 16.09
N GLY A 324 2.48 -15.67 17.29
CA GLY A 324 1.77 -15.06 18.41
C GLY A 324 2.46 -13.81 18.96
N ILE A 325 3.80 -13.78 18.99
CA ILE A 325 4.57 -12.73 19.69
C ILE A 325 5.70 -12.11 18.85
N ASP A 326 5.95 -12.62 17.65
CA ASP A 326 6.94 -12.07 16.73
C ASP A 326 6.48 -10.71 16.17
N PHE A 327 7.34 -9.70 16.36
CA PHE A 327 7.27 -8.42 15.67
C PHE A 327 8.57 -8.19 14.89
N CYS A 328 8.51 -7.35 13.85
CA CYS A 328 9.66 -6.95 13.05
C CYS A 328 9.84 -5.44 13.15
N LEU A 329 11.08 -4.99 13.24
CA LEU A 329 11.42 -3.58 13.10
C LEU A 329 11.13 -3.11 11.67
N GLY A 330 10.47 -1.97 11.53
CA GLY A 330 10.15 -1.30 10.27
C GLY A 330 10.85 0.05 10.22
N PHE A 331 11.70 0.23 9.20
CA PHE A 331 12.48 1.46 8.97
C PHE A 331 11.89 2.30 7.83
N ASN A 332 10.56 2.30 7.67
CA ASN A 332 9.87 2.86 6.51
C ASN A 332 10.24 4.32 6.22
N GLN A 333 10.33 5.17 7.24
CA GLN A 333 10.74 6.57 7.06
C GLN A 333 12.21 6.69 6.63
N ALA A 334 13.09 5.91 7.23
CA ALA A 334 14.50 5.87 6.83
C ALA A 334 14.66 5.40 5.38
N GLU A 335 13.88 4.40 4.95
CA GLU A 335 13.86 3.93 3.57
C GLU A 335 13.36 5.00 2.59
N MET A 336 12.33 5.75 2.97
CA MET A 336 11.85 6.89 2.17
C MET A 336 12.93 7.97 2.03
N ILE A 337 13.64 8.29 3.12
CA ILE A 337 14.75 9.26 3.08
C ILE A 337 15.87 8.74 2.16
N LEU A 338 16.30 7.48 2.32
CA LEU A 338 17.30 6.87 1.43
C LEU A 338 16.83 6.92 -0.03
N ALA A 339 15.63 6.49 -0.33
CA ALA A 339 15.08 6.52 -1.69
C ALA A 339 15.03 7.93 -2.27
N SER A 340 14.70 8.95 -1.45
CA SER A 340 14.70 10.36 -1.89
C SER A 340 16.10 10.90 -2.20
N SER A 341 17.13 10.32 -1.58
CA SER A 341 18.54 10.73 -1.77
C SER A 341 19.22 10.08 -2.98
N LEU A 342 18.54 9.16 -3.68
CA LEU A 342 19.06 8.55 -4.91
C LEU A 342 18.97 9.51 -6.10
N SER A 343 20.02 9.55 -6.92
CA SER A 343 19.99 10.21 -8.24
C SER A 343 18.99 9.52 -9.18
N SER A 344 18.62 10.18 -10.29
CA SER A 344 17.77 9.58 -11.33
C SER A 344 18.35 8.28 -11.88
N ASP A 345 19.67 8.22 -12.02
CA ASP A 345 20.38 7.09 -12.62
C ASP A 345 20.56 5.92 -11.64
N GLN A 346 20.81 6.23 -10.37
CA GLN A 346 20.71 5.25 -9.28
C GLN A 346 19.31 4.66 -9.18
N ARG A 347 18.27 5.52 -9.28
CA ARG A 347 16.87 5.08 -9.27
C ARG A 347 16.55 4.20 -10.47
N LEU A 348 17.06 4.52 -11.66
CA LEU A 348 16.93 3.68 -12.84
C LEU A 348 17.52 2.28 -12.62
N CYS A 349 18.67 2.16 -11.94
CA CYS A 349 19.24 0.86 -11.58
C CYS A 349 18.31 0.05 -10.66
N VAL A 350 17.64 0.69 -9.69
CA VAL A 350 16.59 0.05 -8.87
C VAL A 350 15.40 -0.40 -9.72
N LEU A 351 14.96 0.40 -10.69
CA LEU A 351 13.89 0.02 -11.61
C LEU A 351 14.27 -1.20 -12.47
N LEU A 352 15.51 -1.28 -12.94
CA LEU A 352 16.03 -2.44 -13.66
C LEU A 352 16.01 -3.71 -12.80
N LEU A 353 16.47 -3.62 -11.54
CA LEU A 353 16.38 -4.74 -10.59
C LEU A 353 14.92 -5.18 -10.37
N LYS A 354 13.98 -4.23 -10.26
CA LYS A 354 12.55 -4.54 -10.11
C LYS A 354 11.95 -5.17 -11.37
N ALA A 355 12.35 -4.72 -12.57
CA ALA A 355 11.93 -5.31 -13.82
C ALA A 355 12.40 -6.76 -13.94
N LEU A 356 13.67 -7.02 -13.62
CA LEU A 356 14.23 -8.38 -13.53
C LEU A 356 13.48 -9.24 -12.51
N GLN A 357 13.16 -8.68 -11.33
CA GLN A 357 12.39 -9.38 -10.30
C GLN A 357 10.97 -9.75 -10.78
N LYS A 358 10.27 -8.81 -11.43
CA LYS A 358 8.89 -9.02 -11.90
C LYS A 358 8.78 -9.89 -13.15
N GLY A 359 9.81 -9.88 -14.00
CA GLY A 359 9.90 -10.69 -15.22
C GLY A 359 10.69 -11.97 -14.97
N TYR A 360 12.00 -11.90 -15.24
CA TYR A 360 12.90 -13.04 -15.29
C TYR A 360 12.97 -13.88 -13.99
N LEU A 361 12.95 -13.22 -12.82
CA LEU A 361 13.06 -13.86 -11.51
C LEU A 361 11.72 -14.04 -10.80
N LYS A 362 10.59 -13.87 -11.50
CA LYS A 362 9.24 -13.90 -10.91
C LYS A 362 8.99 -15.14 -10.03
N LYS A 363 9.47 -16.31 -10.47
CA LYS A 363 9.36 -17.60 -9.77
C LYS A 363 9.92 -17.54 -8.33
N TYR A 364 10.91 -16.68 -8.07
CA TYR A 364 11.61 -16.59 -6.79
C TYR A 364 11.10 -15.44 -5.91
N SER A 365 10.03 -14.74 -6.29
CA SER A 365 9.52 -13.55 -5.56
C SER A 365 9.06 -13.84 -4.12
N SER A 366 8.77 -15.10 -3.79
CA SER A 366 8.46 -15.53 -2.42
C SER A 366 9.70 -15.66 -1.52
N LEU A 367 10.89 -15.84 -2.11
CA LEU A 367 12.17 -16.00 -1.41
C LEU A 367 12.99 -14.70 -1.46
N LEU A 368 13.10 -14.11 -2.66
CA LEU A 368 13.73 -12.82 -2.90
C LEU A 368 12.68 -11.77 -3.26
N THR A 369 12.39 -10.90 -2.30
CA THR A 369 11.47 -9.79 -2.50
C THR A 369 12.23 -8.56 -3.01
N THR A 370 11.48 -7.55 -3.47
CA THR A 370 12.05 -6.23 -3.81
C THR A 370 12.87 -5.63 -2.66
N PHE A 371 12.51 -5.91 -1.40
CA PHE A 371 13.25 -5.44 -0.23
C PHE A 371 14.66 -6.02 -0.14
N HIS A 372 14.87 -7.28 -0.54
CA HIS A 372 16.20 -7.89 -0.58
C HIS A 372 17.09 -7.22 -1.64
N TRP A 373 16.54 -6.98 -2.85
CA TRP A 373 17.25 -6.27 -3.91
C TRP A 373 17.56 -4.82 -3.54
N LYS A 374 16.63 -4.12 -2.91
CA LYS A 374 16.83 -2.76 -2.40
C LYS A 374 17.95 -2.71 -1.36
N THR A 375 17.97 -3.69 -0.44
CA THR A 375 19.04 -3.82 0.57
C THR A 375 20.40 -4.08 -0.08
N ALA A 376 20.48 -5.02 -1.04
CA ALA A 376 21.71 -5.31 -1.77
C ALA A 376 22.19 -4.08 -2.56
N PHE A 377 21.27 -3.37 -3.21
CA PHE A 377 21.54 -2.13 -3.91
C PHE A 377 22.11 -1.06 -2.97
N TYR A 378 21.52 -0.84 -1.79
CA TYR A 378 22.04 0.15 -0.83
C TYR A 378 23.46 -0.15 -0.38
N HIS A 379 23.79 -1.41 -0.06
CA HIS A 379 25.18 -1.80 0.28
C HIS A 379 26.17 -1.52 -0.84
N LYS A 380 25.74 -1.65 -2.11
CA LYS A 380 26.61 -1.35 -3.26
C LYS A 380 26.62 0.13 -3.64
N CYS A 381 25.56 0.87 -3.39
CA CYS A 381 25.55 2.33 -3.51
C CYS A 381 26.57 3.00 -2.59
N GLU A 382 26.86 2.41 -1.42
CA GLU A 382 27.95 2.89 -0.56
C GLU A 382 29.33 2.82 -1.25
N GLN A 383 29.53 1.85 -2.14
CA GLN A 383 30.86 1.47 -2.67
C GLN A 383 31.10 1.89 -4.13
N ILE A 384 30.03 2.05 -4.91
CA ILE A 384 30.09 2.37 -6.34
C ILE A 384 30.19 3.88 -6.49
N ASP A 385 31.20 4.34 -7.22
CA ASP A 385 31.32 5.75 -7.61
C ASP A 385 30.03 6.19 -8.32
N PRO A 386 29.39 7.31 -7.92
CA PRO A 386 28.15 7.78 -8.52
C PRO A 386 28.19 7.94 -10.05
N GLY A 387 29.36 8.24 -10.63
CA GLY A 387 29.56 8.34 -12.07
C GLY A 387 29.42 7.02 -12.83
N LEU A 388 29.53 5.87 -12.15
CA LEU A 388 29.32 4.54 -12.75
C LEU A 388 27.83 4.18 -12.90
N PHE A 389 26.93 5.00 -12.38
CA PHE A 389 25.49 4.84 -12.65
C PHE A 389 25.08 5.46 -13.99
N ASP A 390 25.99 6.06 -14.76
CA ASP A 390 25.66 6.74 -16.01
C ASP A 390 24.83 5.86 -16.94
N ARG A 391 23.62 6.33 -17.24
CA ARG A 391 22.61 5.59 -18.00
C ARG A 391 23.02 5.21 -19.43
N TYR A 392 23.97 5.95 -20.03
CA TYR A 392 24.35 5.74 -21.43
C TYR A 392 25.52 4.77 -21.58
N SER A 393 26.37 4.67 -20.56
CA SER A 393 27.65 3.96 -20.68
C SER A 393 27.85 2.84 -19.66
N THR A 394 27.44 3.01 -18.40
CA THR A 394 27.94 2.16 -17.29
C THR A 394 26.87 1.60 -16.37
N ILE A 395 25.60 2.01 -16.51
CA ILE A 395 24.51 1.54 -15.64
C ILE A 395 24.36 0.01 -15.57
N LEU A 396 24.62 -0.72 -16.67
CA LEU A 396 24.57 -2.18 -16.67
C LEU A 396 25.74 -2.80 -15.88
N ASN A 397 26.90 -2.13 -15.84
CA ASN A 397 28.01 -2.55 -14.99
C ASN A 397 27.66 -2.31 -13.51
N ALA A 398 26.99 -1.20 -13.19
CA ALA A 398 26.48 -0.95 -11.84
C ALA A 398 25.45 -2.01 -11.43
N LEU A 399 24.54 -2.38 -12.35
CA LEU A 399 23.59 -3.48 -12.16
C LEU A 399 24.30 -4.81 -11.91
N GLU A 400 25.30 -5.17 -12.72
CA GLU A 400 26.12 -6.37 -12.57
C GLU A 400 26.80 -6.42 -11.19
N ASN A 401 27.30 -5.29 -10.68
CA ASN A 401 27.91 -5.22 -9.35
C ASN A 401 26.90 -5.57 -8.24
N VAL A 402 25.64 -5.16 -8.36
CA VAL A 402 24.58 -5.49 -7.41
C VAL A 402 24.19 -6.96 -7.52
N LEU A 403 24.04 -7.47 -8.74
CA LEU A 403 23.73 -8.88 -9.02
C LEU A 403 24.83 -9.82 -8.48
N SER A 404 26.10 -9.46 -8.71
CA SER A 404 27.25 -10.21 -8.20
C SER A 404 27.31 -10.21 -6.67
N TYR A 405 27.02 -9.06 -6.05
CA TYR A 405 26.91 -9.00 -4.59
C TYR A 405 25.78 -9.90 -4.04
N MET A 406 24.64 -9.97 -4.72
CA MET A 406 23.59 -10.91 -4.33
C MET A 406 24.03 -12.37 -4.49
N ILE A 407 24.82 -12.71 -5.52
CA ILE A 407 25.42 -14.05 -5.66
C ILE A 407 26.30 -14.37 -4.44
N ASP A 408 27.14 -13.44 -4.01
CA ASP A 408 28.01 -13.62 -2.84
C ASP A 408 27.19 -13.79 -1.55
N CYS A 409 26.12 -13.00 -1.39
CA CYS A 409 25.19 -13.12 -0.28
C CYS A 409 24.50 -14.49 -0.26
N LEU A 410 24.03 -14.97 -1.40
CA LEU A 410 23.39 -16.29 -1.52
C LEU A 410 24.37 -17.43 -1.24
N GLU A 411 25.63 -17.31 -1.70
CA GLU A 411 26.68 -18.30 -1.43
C GLU A 411 27.02 -18.39 0.06
N ARG A 412 27.08 -17.24 0.74
CA ARG A 412 27.30 -17.18 2.18
C ARG A 412 26.01 -17.40 2.99
N LYS A 413 24.87 -17.49 2.30
CA LYS A 413 23.51 -17.47 2.86
C LYS A 413 23.29 -16.32 3.85
N TYR A 414 23.89 -15.16 3.57
CA TYR A 414 23.89 -14.01 4.44
C TYR A 414 23.73 -12.70 3.65
N LEU A 415 22.56 -12.08 3.77
CA LEU A 415 22.29 -10.72 3.33
C LEU A 415 22.01 -9.88 4.56
N LYS A 416 22.98 -9.03 4.92
CA LYS A 416 22.86 -8.15 6.08
C LYS A 416 21.77 -7.11 5.85
N HIS A 417 20.84 -6.98 6.78
CA HIS A 417 19.88 -5.88 6.81
C HIS A 417 20.63 -4.54 6.85
N TYR A 418 20.16 -3.55 6.09
CA TYR A 418 20.92 -2.29 5.92
C TYR A 418 21.21 -1.55 7.24
N PHE A 419 20.20 -1.45 8.12
CA PHE A 419 20.29 -0.74 9.40
C PHE A 419 20.66 -1.58 10.64
N ILE A 420 20.61 -2.92 10.58
CA ILE A 420 20.77 -3.77 11.76
C ILE A 420 21.52 -5.06 11.39
N GLU A 421 22.30 -5.61 12.32
CA GLU A 421 23.03 -6.86 12.13
C GLU A 421 22.07 -8.07 12.16
N SER A 422 21.29 -8.23 11.08
CA SER A 422 20.32 -9.31 10.93
C SER A 422 20.38 -9.89 9.53
N ASN A 423 20.23 -11.20 9.40
CA ASN A 423 20.25 -11.89 8.11
C ASN A 423 18.86 -11.96 7.47
N LEU A 424 18.68 -11.29 6.33
CA LEU A 424 17.40 -11.25 5.62
C LEU A 424 17.05 -12.54 4.88
N ILE A 425 18.04 -13.38 4.57
CA ILE A 425 17.87 -14.58 3.75
C ILE A 425 18.18 -15.87 4.50
N ALA A 426 18.14 -15.83 5.84
CA ALA A 426 18.44 -16.99 6.70
C ALA A 426 17.56 -18.22 6.41
N HIS A 427 16.34 -18.00 5.91
CA HIS A 427 15.37 -19.05 5.59
C HIS A 427 15.64 -19.78 4.26
N ILE A 428 16.49 -19.22 3.38
CA ILE A 428 16.76 -19.80 2.06
C ILE A 428 17.62 -21.05 2.24
N THR A 429 17.25 -22.16 1.61
CA THR A 429 18.03 -23.40 1.62
C THR A 429 19.22 -23.34 0.67
N GLU A 430 20.19 -24.24 0.84
CA GLU A 430 21.36 -24.31 -0.05
C GLU A 430 20.95 -24.60 -1.52
N ALA A 431 19.94 -25.47 -1.72
CA ALA A 431 19.45 -25.80 -3.05
C ALA A 431 18.79 -24.60 -3.74
N GLU A 432 17.91 -23.89 -3.03
CA GLU A 432 17.27 -22.67 -3.54
C GLU A 432 18.30 -21.57 -3.82
N ALA A 433 19.27 -21.37 -2.93
CA ALA A 433 20.35 -20.40 -3.13
C ALA A 433 21.14 -20.69 -4.40
N ASN A 434 21.50 -21.96 -4.66
CA ASN A 434 22.23 -22.35 -5.86
C ASN A 434 21.39 -22.20 -7.14
N GLU A 435 20.10 -22.52 -7.11
CA GLU A 435 19.19 -22.29 -8.24
C GLU A 435 19.09 -20.80 -8.59
N ILE A 436 18.88 -19.95 -7.59
CA ILE A 436 18.76 -18.49 -7.76
C ILE A 436 20.08 -17.91 -8.28
N ARG A 437 21.23 -18.32 -7.72
CA ARG A 437 22.57 -17.90 -8.20
C ARG A 437 22.76 -18.25 -9.68
N GLY A 438 22.34 -19.44 -10.11
CA GLY A 438 22.37 -19.83 -11.52
C GLY A 438 21.61 -18.85 -12.40
N LYS A 439 20.39 -18.49 -11.98
CA LYS A 439 19.55 -17.51 -12.71
C LYS A 439 20.13 -16.10 -12.72
N ILE A 440 20.76 -15.66 -11.64
CA ILE A 440 21.44 -14.35 -11.62
C ILE A 440 22.63 -14.35 -12.58
N LYS A 441 23.39 -15.46 -12.68
CA LYS A 441 24.49 -15.58 -13.66
C LYS A 441 23.99 -15.54 -15.10
N GLU A 442 22.83 -16.12 -15.39
CA GLU A 442 22.18 -16.01 -16.70
C GLU A 442 21.84 -14.53 -17.02
N ILE A 443 21.33 -13.76 -16.04
CA ILE A 443 21.09 -12.32 -16.21
C ILE A 443 22.38 -11.55 -16.49
N ILE A 444 23.47 -11.84 -15.75
CA ILE A 444 24.76 -11.16 -15.96
C ILE A 444 25.31 -11.45 -17.37
N ALA A 445 25.10 -12.66 -17.89
CA ALA A 445 25.57 -13.05 -19.21
C ALA A 445 24.82 -12.33 -20.37
N ASP A 446 23.52 -12.07 -20.21
CA ASP A 446 22.69 -11.37 -21.20
C ASP A 446 21.58 -10.55 -20.51
N PRO A 447 21.91 -9.34 -19.99
CA PRO A 447 20.97 -8.54 -19.23
C PRO A 447 19.83 -8.02 -20.10
N GLU A 448 20.05 -7.77 -21.39
CA GLU A 448 19.02 -7.33 -22.32
C GLU A 448 17.95 -8.41 -22.53
N ALA A 449 18.36 -9.65 -22.80
CA ALA A 449 17.42 -10.74 -22.97
C ALA A 449 16.62 -10.99 -21.69
N ALA A 450 17.26 -10.90 -20.53
CA ALA A 450 16.58 -11.04 -19.25
C ALA A 450 15.57 -9.91 -18.98
N LEU A 451 15.92 -8.66 -19.30
CA LEU A 451 15.01 -7.52 -19.20
C LEU A 451 13.84 -7.63 -20.18
N GLN A 452 14.10 -8.11 -21.40
CA GLN A 452 13.08 -8.25 -22.44
C GLN A 452 11.89 -9.11 -21.97
N VAL A 453 12.13 -10.12 -21.11
CA VAL A 453 11.06 -10.93 -20.50
C VAL A 453 10.01 -10.08 -19.78
N TYR A 454 10.42 -9.05 -19.03
CA TYR A 454 9.48 -8.14 -18.36
C TYR A 454 8.64 -7.35 -19.37
N PHE A 455 9.26 -6.86 -20.44
CA PHE A 455 8.57 -6.06 -21.44
C PHE A 455 7.63 -6.89 -22.33
N ASP A 456 8.00 -8.13 -22.64
CA ASP A 456 7.14 -9.05 -23.39
C ASP A 456 5.91 -9.45 -22.60
N MET A 457 6.09 -9.77 -21.31
CA MET A 457 4.97 -10.05 -20.40
C MET A 457 3.98 -8.88 -20.34
N ASN A 458 4.46 -7.64 -20.28
CA ASN A 458 3.60 -6.47 -20.26
C ASN A 458 2.83 -6.28 -21.57
N LYS A 459 3.44 -6.52 -22.73
CA LYS A 459 2.77 -6.42 -24.04
C LYS A 459 1.66 -7.46 -24.20
N GLU A 460 1.89 -8.70 -23.77
CA GLU A 460 0.87 -9.76 -23.82
C GLU A 460 -0.36 -9.40 -22.96
N CYS A 461 -0.12 -8.72 -21.84
CA CYS A 461 -1.15 -8.27 -20.91
C CYS A 461 -2.02 -7.10 -21.43
N GLU A 462 -1.54 -6.28 -22.38
CA GLU A 462 -2.22 -5.06 -22.85
C GLU A 462 -3.50 -5.32 -23.67
N SER A 463 -3.74 -6.56 -24.11
CA SER A 463 -4.85 -6.91 -25.01
C SER A 463 -5.92 -7.84 -24.42
N LEU A 464 -5.72 -8.34 -23.20
CA LEU A 464 -6.56 -9.39 -22.62
C LEU A 464 -7.11 -8.97 -21.25
N LYS A 465 -8.41 -9.21 -21.04
CA LYS A 465 -8.97 -9.21 -19.68
C LYS A 465 -8.20 -10.25 -18.86
N GLN A 466 -7.68 -9.82 -17.73
CA GLN A 466 -6.96 -10.69 -16.81
C GLN A 466 -7.93 -11.61 -16.09
N GLU A 467 -7.53 -12.85 -15.84
CA GLU A 467 -8.30 -13.79 -15.04
C GLU A 467 -7.69 -13.97 -13.65
N GLU A 468 -8.52 -13.98 -12.62
CA GLU A 468 -8.11 -14.32 -11.26
C GLU A 468 -9.10 -15.22 -10.56
N GLU A 469 -8.60 -16.06 -9.65
CA GLU A 469 -9.43 -16.94 -8.83
C GLU A 469 -9.90 -16.24 -7.56
N ILE A 470 -11.19 -16.36 -7.28
CA ILE A 470 -11.82 -15.89 -6.04
C ILE A 470 -12.48 -17.04 -5.30
N SER A 471 -12.39 -17.00 -3.99
CA SER A 471 -12.96 -17.98 -3.08
C SER A 471 -14.47 -17.78 -2.89
N MET A 472 -15.16 -18.85 -2.44
CA MET A 472 -16.55 -18.74 -1.97
C MET A 472 -16.71 -17.70 -0.85
N LYS A 473 -15.73 -17.56 0.05
CA LYS A 473 -15.80 -16.60 1.17
C LYS A 473 -15.88 -15.17 0.66
N GLU A 474 -14.98 -14.79 -0.25
CA GLU A 474 -14.96 -13.45 -0.87
C GLU A 474 -16.24 -13.18 -1.66
N MET A 475 -16.74 -14.20 -2.37
CA MET A 475 -18.02 -14.09 -3.07
C MET A 475 -19.18 -13.86 -2.10
N GLU A 476 -19.28 -14.63 -1.02
CA GLU A 476 -20.32 -14.45 0.02
C GLU A 476 -20.22 -13.09 0.72
N GLU A 477 -19.01 -12.58 0.94
CA GLU A 477 -18.79 -11.23 1.45
C GLU A 477 -19.37 -10.18 0.48
N LEU A 478 -19.13 -10.31 -0.83
CA LEU A 478 -19.80 -9.45 -1.81
C LEU A 478 -21.32 -9.59 -1.82
N LYS A 479 -21.87 -10.78 -1.61
CA LYS A 479 -23.34 -10.97 -1.54
C LYS A 479 -23.96 -10.15 -0.42
N LYS A 480 -23.24 -10.01 0.70
CA LYS A 480 -23.62 -9.17 1.84
C LYS A 480 -23.42 -7.68 1.57
N CYS A 481 -22.70 -7.32 0.51
CA CYS A 481 -22.40 -5.93 0.13
C CYS A 481 -23.35 -5.31 -0.89
N LYS A 482 -24.48 -5.94 -1.24
CA LYS A 482 -25.66 -5.18 -1.71
C LYS A 482 -25.78 -3.98 -0.78
N PHE A 483 -25.94 -2.78 -1.31
CA PHE A 483 -26.01 -1.57 -0.50
C PHE A 483 -27.12 -1.75 0.55
N ASP A 484 -26.74 -2.29 1.71
CA ASP A 484 -27.62 -2.57 2.82
C ASP A 484 -27.19 -1.57 3.87
N PRO A 485 -27.90 -0.44 3.95
CA PRO A 485 -27.69 0.54 4.99
C PRO A 485 -27.62 -0.16 6.37
N ALA A 486 -28.34 -1.26 6.59
CA ALA A 486 -28.31 -2.01 7.84
C ALA A 486 -26.96 -2.65 8.19
N ILE A 487 -26.04 -2.86 7.25
CA ILE A 487 -24.71 -3.42 7.52
C ILE A 487 -23.65 -2.33 7.70
N ARG A 488 -23.74 -1.25 6.91
CA ARG A 488 -22.74 -0.16 6.92
C ARG A 488 -23.04 0.92 7.94
N ILE A 489 -24.31 1.28 8.13
CA ILE A 489 -24.73 2.29 9.08
C ILE A 489 -24.30 1.91 10.50
N PRO A 490 -24.44 0.67 11.01
CA PRO A 490 -23.98 0.35 12.36
C PRO A 490 -22.48 0.53 12.56
N LYS A 491 -21.64 0.22 11.56
CA LYS A 491 -20.19 0.44 11.65
C LYS A 491 -19.84 1.93 11.66
N VAL A 492 -20.50 2.72 10.80
CA VAL A 492 -20.34 4.18 10.79
C VAL A 492 -20.87 4.79 12.08
N ILE A 493 -22.02 4.35 12.60
CA ILE A 493 -22.56 4.78 13.90
C ILE A 493 -21.61 4.40 15.03
N THR A 494 -21.03 3.19 15.00
CA THR A 494 -20.05 2.76 16.00
C THR A 494 -18.82 3.65 15.96
N MET A 495 -18.27 3.90 14.76
CA MET A 495 -17.17 4.85 14.57
C MET A 495 -17.52 6.24 15.10
N MET A 496 -18.69 6.78 14.74
CA MET A 496 -19.16 8.10 15.20
C MET A 496 -19.37 8.15 16.72
N SER A 497 -19.87 7.06 17.31
CA SER A 497 -20.02 6.92 18.76
C SER A 497 -18.66 6.89 19.45
N ASP A 498 -17.68 6.17 18.91
CA ASP A 498 -16.33 6.10 19.45
C ASP A 498 -15.61 7.45 19.31
N LEU A 499 -15.77 8.14 18.18
CA LEU A 499 -15.31 9.53 18.01
C LEU A 499 -15.92 10.47 19.06
N GLN A 500 -17.22 10.36 19.30
CA GLN A 500 -17.93 11.18 20.29
C GLN A 500 -17.49 10.86 21.74
N LYS A 501 -17.19 9.59 22.05
CA LYS A 501 -16.63 9.19 23.34
C LYS A 501 -15.23 9.76 23.54
N GLU A 502 -14.36 9.65 22.55
CA GLU A 502 -12.99 10.19 22.61
C GLU A 502 -12.95 11.73 22.63
N ALA A 503 -14.00 12.38 22.11
CA ALA A 503 -14.21 13.82 22.29
C ALA A 503 -14.52 14.21 23.75
N LYS A 504 -14.75 13.24 24.67
CA LYS A 504 -14.98 13.45 26.10
C LYS A 504 -16.02 14.53 26.41
N SER A 505 -17.16 14.52 25.70
CA SER A 505 -18.25 15.51 25.77
C SER A 505 -17.94 16.93 25.26
N ASP A 506 -16.70 17.19 24.81
CA ASP A 506 -16.36 18.41 24.10
C ASP A 506 -16.75 18.28 22.62
N GLY A 507 -18.03 18.51 22.32
CA GLY A 507 -18.52 18.52 20.94
C GLY A 507 -17.76 19.48 20.03
N SER A 508 -17.15 20.54 20.59
CA SER A 508 -16.35 21.50 19.83
C SER A 508 -15.08 20.86 19.25
N LYS A 509 -14.53 19.84 19.92
CA LYS A 509 -13.34 19.12 19.47
C LYS A 509 -13.59 18.32 18.19
N LEU A 510 -14.73 17.63 18.10
CA LEU A 510 -15.14 16.93 16.88
C LEU A 510 -15.48 17.92 15.75
N THR A 511 -16.23 18.98 16.06
CA THR A 511 -16.52 20.04 15.10
C THR A 511 -15.23 20.66 14.56
N LYS A 512 -14.27 20.96 15.43
CA LYS A 512 -12.96 21.49 15.04
C LYS A 512 -12.18 20.52 14.16
N ALA A 513 -12.14 19.22 14.51
CA ALA A 513 -11.48 18.21 13.71
C ALA A 513 -12.06 18.12 12.29
N ILE A 514 -13.40 18.17 12.19
CA ILE A 514 -14.10 18.19 10.91
C ILE A 514 -13.75 19.46 10.11
N LEU A 515 -13.87 20.64 10.73
CA LEU A 515 -13.59 21.92 10.09
C LEU A 515 -12.15 22.02 9.61
N ASP A 516 -11.17 21.74 10.47
CA ASP A 516 -9.75 21.84 10.15
C ASP A 516 -9.38 20.89 9.00
N THR A 517 -9.98 19.70 8.96
CA THR A 517 -9.79 18.75 7.87
C THR A 517 -10.46 19.21 6.57
N LEU A 518 -11.68 19.77 6.63
CA LEU A 518 -12.35 20.33 5.46
C LEU A 518 -11.58 21.50 4.85
N TYR A 519 -11.07 22.42 5.68
CA TYR A 519 -10.21 23.50 5.21
C TYR A 519 -8.99 22.97 4.48
N MET A 520 -8.31 21.98 5.07
CA MET A 520 -7.16 21.34 4.43
C MET A 520 -7.51 20.71 3.09
N VAL A 521 -8.65 20.02 2.99
CA VAL A 521 -9.11 19.41 1.73
C VAL A 521 -9.36 20.47 0.68
N ILE A 522 -10.08 21.54 1.01
CA ILE A 522 -10.36 22.58 0.02
C ILE A 522 -9.05 23.27 -0.40
N GLU A 523 -8.17 23.63 0.55
CA GLU A 523 -6.87 24.23 0.21
C GLU A 523 -6.04 23.35 -0.73
N GLU A 524 -6.00 22.03 -0.50
CA GLU A 524 -5.19 21.10 -1.29
C GLU A 524 -5.83 20.69 -2.62
N GLU A 525 -7.15 20.54 -2.68
CA GLU A 525 -7.84 20.13 -3.92
C GLU A 525 -8.09 21.30 -4.87
N THR A 526 -8.12 22.54 -4.37
CA THR A 526 -8.41 23.74 -5.18
C THR A 526 -7.20 24.64 -5.44
N ASP A 527 -6.10 24.43 -4.71
CA ASP A 527 -4.96 25.37 -4.62
C ASP A 527 -5.35 26.79 -4.16
N ILE A 528 -6.55 26.97 -3.58
CA ILE A 528 -7.03 28.25 -3.05
C ILE A 528 -6.69 28.33 -1.56
N PRO A 529 -5.84 29.27 -1.11
CA PRO A 529 -5.54 29.44 0.31
C PRO A 529 -6.77 29.99 1.05
N ILE A 530 -7.29 29.24 2.02
CA ILE A 530 -8.45 29.66 2.79
C ILE A 530 -7.99 30.39 4.05
N LYS A 531 -8.42 31.64 4.21
CA LYS A 531 -8.27 32.31 5.50
C LYS A 531 -9.14 31.59 6.53
N ARG A 532 -8.48 30.85 7.44
CA ARG A 532 -9.15 30.22 8.59
C ARG A 532 -9.92 31.32 9.36
N PRO A 533 -11.24 31.25 9.44
CA PRO A 533 -12.00 32.29 10.12
C PRO A 533 -11.74 32.23 11.63
N ASP A 534 -11.71 33.40 12.26
CA ASP A 534 -11.75 33.51 13.72
C ASP A 534 -13.11 32.99 14.23
N THR A 535 -13.20 31.68 14.47
CA THR A 535 -14.16 30.95 15.33
C THR A 535 -15.67 31.24 15.25
N THR A 536 -16.15 32.05 14.30
CA THR A 536 -17.55 32.53 14.26
C THR A 536 -18.34 32.12 13.02
N GLN A 537 -17.69 31.50 12.03
CA GLN A 537 -18.35 31.07 10.80
C GLN A 537 -19.05 29.72 11.02
N ASN A 538 -20.32 29.63 10.62
CA ASN A 538 -21.11 28.41 10.80
C ASN A 538 -20.52 27.28 9.93
N PRO A 539 -20.17 26.12 10.50
CA PRO A 539 -19.70 24.97 9.74
C PRO A 539 -20.59 24.60 8.55
N LEU A 540 -21.91 24.81 8.67
CA LEU A 540 -22.88 24.54 7.61
C LEU A 540 -22.74 25.45 6.39
N ASP A 541 -22.29 26.69 6.56
CA ASP A 541 -22.12 27.63 5.45
C ASP A 541 -20.87 27.29 4.62
N LEU A 542 -19.79 26.87 5.30
CA LEU A 542 -18.56 26.40 4.68
C LEU A 542 -18.74 25.06 3.97
N LEU A 543 -19.60 24.21 4.53
CA LEU A 543 -20.03 22.97 3.88
C LEU A 543 -20.88 23.25 2.64
N GLY A 544 -21.76 24.24 2.71
CA GLY A 544 -22.47 24.74 1.54
C GLY A 544 -21.51 25.17 0.44
N GLN A 545 -20.41 25.86 0.79
CA GLN A 545 -19.38 26.29 -0.16
C GLN A 545 -18.57 25.11 -0.73
N GLY A 546 -18.13 24.17 0.11
CA GLY A 546 -17.39 22.99 -0.33
C GLY A 546 -18.22 22.05 -1.23
N VAL A 547 -19.49 21.83 -0.89
CA VAL A 547 -20.43 21.08 -1.73
C VAL A 547 -20.74 21.84 -3.02
N SER A 548 -20.94 23.16 -2.94
CA SER A 548 -21.14 23.98 -4.14
C SER A 548 -19.93 23.90 -5.06
N TYR A 549 -18.71 23.98 -4.55
CA TYR A 549 -17.48 23.81 -5.33
C TYR A 549 -17.44 22.43 -6.01
N TYR A 550 -17.62 21.35 -5.25
CA TYR A 550 -17.56 19.99 -5.78
C TYR A 550 -18.67 19.63 -6.79
N THR A 551 -19.82 20.32 -6.73
CA THR A 551 -20.98 20.05 -7.60
C THR A 551 -21.12 21.05 -8.74
N THR A 552 -20.26 22.08 -8.80
CA THR A 552 -20.25 23.06 -9.88
C THR A 552 -19.46 22.49 -11.06
N ASP A 553 -20.14 22.40 -12.21
CA ASP A 553 -19.52 22.00 -13.48
C ASP A 553 -18.74 23.21 -14.04
N PHE A 554 -17.45 23.31 -13.68
CA PHE A 554 -16.61 24.43 -14.10
C PHE A 554 -16.28 24.30 -15.58
N SER A 555 -16.84 25.19 -16.39
CA SER A 555 -16.66 25.15 -17.85
C SER A 555 -15.29 25.69 -18.28
N THR A 556 -14.62 26.47 -17.42
CA THR A 556 -13.28 27.03 -17.68
C THR A 556 -12.43 27.21 -16.42
N ARG A 557 -11.10 27.17 -16.60
CA ARG A 557 -10.08 27.34 -15.56
C ARG A 557 -10.02 28.76 -14.93
N ASP A 558 -10.66 29.74 -15.57
CA ASP A 558 -10.77 31.11 -15.06
C ASP A 558 -12.05 31.31 -14.20
N GLU A 559 -13.02 30.38 -14.27
CA GLU A 559 -14.17 30.34 -13.36
C GLU A 559 -13.81 29.72 -11.99
N GLU A 560 -12.84 28.79 -11.94
CA GLU A 560 -12.25 28.24 -10.70
C GLU A 560 -11.61 29.32 -9.81
N LYS A 561 -11.09 30.41 -10.39
CA LYS A 561 -10.29 31.44 -9.67
C LYS A 561 -11.10 32.62 -9.09
N ARG A 562 -12.42 32.66 -9.29
CA ARG A 562 -13.27 33.82 -8.94
C ARG A 562 -14.04 33.69 -7.62
N LEU A 563 -13.92 32.57 -6.93
CA LEU A 563 -14.37 32.33 -5.55
C LEU A 563 -13.16 32.11 -4.65
#